data_AF-A0A1S8ATJ9-F1
#
_entry.id   AF-A0A1S8ATJ9-F1
#
_cell.length_a   1.000
_cell.length_b   1.000
_cell.length_c   1.000
_cell.angle_alpha   90.00
_cell.angle_beta   90.00
_cell.angle_gamma   90.00
#
_symmetry.space_group_name_H-M   'P 1'
#
loop_
_entity.id
_entity.type
_entity.pdbx_description
1 polymer ?
#
loop_
_entity_poly.entity_id
_entity_poly.type
_entity_poly.pdbx_seq_one_letter_code
_entity_poly.pdbx_strand_id
1 'polypeptide(L)'
;MIDLDWETDRIDGVTLVSATIEIAATTPQRVRLESRLEGPVWPPTDGDRPAAWTDAAWEGVIDPDRRHGIGFASPASPVEPPLAVTDHRRVSSDRSPRPAAVLASLTGWKPTSTVVGRER
;
A
#
# COMPACT_ATOMS: atom_id res chain seq x y z
N MET A 1 -7.10 2.50 8.38
CA MET A 1 -8.22 2.73 7.46
C MET A 1 -7.63 3.00 6.10
N ILE A 2 -8.23 2.45 5.05
CA ILE A 2 -7.87 2.73 3.66
C ILE A 2 -9.12 3.32 3.03
N ASP A 3 -8.95 4.51 2.47
CA ASP A 3 -9.98 5.23 1.74
C ASP A 3 -9.64 5.15 0.25
N LEU A 4 -10.67 4.83 -0.55
CA LEU A 4 -10.56 4.69 -1.99
C LEU A 4 -11.55 5.66 -2.63
N ASP A 5 -11.02 6.58 -3.41
CA ASP A 5 -11.78 7.48 -4.28
C ASP A 5 -11.53 7.03 -5.73
N TRP A 6 -12.57 7.01 -6.56
CA TRP A 6 -12.46 6.56 -7.95
C TRP A 6 -13.27 7.42 -8.90
N GLU A 7 -12.82 7.45 -10.14
CA GLU A 7 -13.53 8.02 -11.27
C GLU A 7 -13.57 6.97 -12.39
N THR A 8 -14.63 7.00 -13.19
CA THR A 8 -14.81 6.07 -14.29
C THR A 8 -15.38 6.79 -15.50
N ASP A 9 -14.65 6.70 -16.60
CA ASP A 9 -15.02 7.30 -17.88
C ASP A 9 -15.22 6.21 -18.93
N ARG A 10 -16.26 6.33 -19.75
CA ARG A 10 -16.53 5.43 -20.87
C ARG A 10 -16.25 6.15 -22.18
N ILE A 11 -15.24 5.72 -22.92
CA ILE A 11 -14.77 6.33 -24.17
C ILE A 11 -14.62 5.24 -25.22
N ASP A 12 -15.29 5.39 -26.37
CA ASP A 12 -15.15 4.49 -27.54
C ASP A 12 -15.23 2.99 -27.22
N GLY A 13 -16.10 2.60 -26.28
CA GLY A 13 -16.24 1.20 -25.90
C GLY A 13 -15.13 0.68 -24.97
N VAL A 14 -14.35 1.57 -24.37
CA VAL A 14 -13.36 1.29 -23.32
C VAL A 14 -13.71 2.06 -22.05
N THR A 15 -13.66 1.38 -20.92
CA THR A 15 -13.87 1.95 -19.60
C THR A 15 -12.52 2.26 -19.00
N LEU A 16 -12.27 3.52 -18.70
CA LEU A 16 -11.09 4.01 -18.02
C LEU A 16 -11.46 4.17 -16.55
N VAL A 17 -10.63 3.61 -15.67
CA VAL A 17 -10.79 3.74 -14.22
C VAL A 17 -9.53 4.37 -13.67
N SER A 18 -9.70 5.46 -12.93
CA SER A 18 -8.66 6.07 -12.12
C SER A 18 -9.10 5.98 -10.65
N ALA A 19 -8.15 5.74 -9.75
CA ALA A 19 -8.44 5.71 -8.33
C ALA A 19 -7.30 6.31 -7.52
N THR A 20 -7.66 6.97 -6.42
CA THR A 20 -6.74 7.49 -5.43
C THR A 20 -6.90 6.69 -4.15
N ILE A 21 -5.79 6.14 -3.66
CA ILE A 21 -5.72 5.41 -2.40
C ILE A 21 -5.14 6.34 -1.34
N GLU A 22 -5.86 6.51 -0.24
CA GLU A 22 -5.40 7.25 0.94
C GLU A 22 -5.35 6.30 2.15
N ILE A 23 -4.31 6.43 2.97
CA ILE A 23 -4.13 5.60 4.16
C ILE A 23 -3.90 6.48 5.38
N ALA A 24 -4.77 6.33 6.38
CA ALA A 24 -4.65 7.01 7.67
C ALA A 24 -3.58 6.39 8.62
N ALA A 25 -2.84 5.37 8.17
CA ALA A 25 -1.87 4.65 8.97
C ALA A 25 -0.52 5.37 8.95
N THR A 26 0.14 5.44 10.10
CA THR A 26 1.47 6.07 10.27
C THR A 26 2.63 5.17 9.83
N THR A 27 2.33 4.02 9.21
CA THR A 27 3.34 3.04 8.79
C THR A 27 3.06 2.59 7.36
N PRO A 28 4.08 2.27 6.55
CA PRO A 28 3.86 1.84 5.18
C PRO A 28 2.95 0.61 5.13
N GLN A 29 1.96 0.63 4.24
CA GLN A 29 1.03 -0.48 4.04
C GLN A 29 1.25 -1.07 2.66
N ARG A 30 1.25 -2.40 2.57
CA ARG A 30 1.02 -3.10 1.32
C ARG A 30 -0.47 -3.24 1.12
N VAL A 31 -0.96 -2.84 -0.04
CA VAL A 31 -2.37 -2.83 -0.41
C VAL A 31 -2.55 -3.65 -1.68
N ARG A 32 -3.57 -4.50 -1.69
CA ARG A 32 -4.03 -5.24 -2.87
C ARG A 32 -5.43 -4.78 -3.22
N LEU A 33 -5.61 -4.44 -4.50
CA LEU A 33 -6.90 -4.05 -5.06
C LEU A 33 -7.25 -5.01 -6.20
N GLU A 34 -8.54 -5.23 -6.42
CA GLU A 34 -9.03 -6.04 -7.54
C GLU A 34 -10.11 -5.27 -8.32
N SER A 35 -9.98 -5.29 -9.65
CA SER A 35 -11.01 -4.81 -10.57
C SER A 35 -12.26 -5.68 -10.45
N ARG A 36 -13.43 -5.04 -10.45
CA ARG A 36 -14.74 -5.71 -10.48
C ARG A 36 -15.33 -5.81 -11.88
N LEU A 37 -14.67 -5.22 -12.88
CA LEU A 37 -15.15 -5.24 -14.26
C LEU A 37 -15.00 -6.65 -14.83
N GLU A 38 -16.03 -7.13 -15.52
CA GLU A 38 -16.06 -8.45 -16.16
C GLU A 38 -15.29 -8.45 -17.50
N GLY A 39 -14.00 -8.16 -17.44
CA GLY A 39 -13.13 -8.11 -18.60
C GLY A 39 -11.65 -7.99 -18.25
N PRO A 40 -10.76 -8.06 -19.25
CA PRO A 40 -9.33 -7.89 -19.02
C PRO A 40 -9.02 -6.48 -18.51
N VAL A 41 -8.01 -6.40 -17.66
CA VAL A 41 -7.42 -5.14 -17.22
C VAL A 41 -6.26 -4.82 -18.15
N TRP A 42 -6.29 -3.60 -18.68
CA TRP A 42 -5.25 -3.02 -19.52
C TRP A 42 -4.55 -1.93 -18.71
N PRO A 43 -3.39 -2.24 -18.11
CA PRO A 43 -2.68 -1.25 -17.33
C PRO A 43 -2.09 -0.16 -18.22
N PRO A 44 -1.89 1.06 -17.69
CA PRO A 44 -1.10 2.07 -18.37
C PRO A 44 0.30 1.52 -18.66
N THR A 45 0.82 1.82 -19.86
CA THR A 45 2.16 1.39 -20.26
C THR A 45 3.20 2.30 -19.61
N ASP A 46 3.67 1.92 -18.42
CA ASP A 46 4.60 2.72 -17.61
C ASP A 46 6.10 2.48 -17.97
N GLY A 47 6.38 2.35 -19.27
CA GLY A 47 7.73 2.17 -19.79
C GLY A 47 8.49 0.99 -19.15
N ASP A 48 9.59 1.30 -18.45
CA ASP A 48 10.56 0.32 -17.90
C ASP A 48 10.20 -0.18 -16.49
N ARG A 49 9.07 0.25 -15.91
CA ARG A 49 8.58 -0.30 -14.65
C ARG A 49 7.70 -1.52 -14.90
N PRO A 50 7.91 -2.63 -14.18
CA PRO A 50 6.96 -3.74 -14.22
C PRO A 50 5.57 -3.23 -13.85
N ALA A 51 4.57 -3.62 -14.63
CA ALA A 51 3.19 -3.22 -14.37
C ALA A 51 2.80 -3.64 -12.95
N ALA A 52 2.29 -2.69 -12.16
CA ALA A 52 1.76 -2.98 -10.82
C ALA A 52 0.48 -3.83 -10.87
N TRP A 53 -0.09 -3.99 -12.06
CA TRP A 53 -1.22 -4.84 -12.36
C TRP A 53 -0.76 -6.22 -12.86
N THR A 54 -1.31 -7.27 -12.27
CA THR A 54 -1.22 -8.65 -12.76
C THR A 54 -2.63 -9.21 -12.83
N ASP A 55 -3.04 -9.68 -14.01
CA ASP A 55 -4.44 -10.02 -14.31
C ASP A 55 -5.37 -8.85 -13.91
N ALA A 56 -6.33 -9.08 -13.02
CA ALA A 56 -7.27 -8.08 -12.53
C ALA A 56 -6.84 -7.40 -11.21
N ALA A 57 -5.64 -7.71 -10.71
CA ALA A 57 -5.19 -7.30 -9.39
C ALA A 57 -4.05 -6.28 -9.46
N TRP A 58 -4.18 -5.20 -8.69
CA TRP A 58 -3.09 -4.27 -8.43
C TRP A 58 -2.50 -4.53 -7.06
N GLU A 59 -1.17 -4.50 -6.93
CA GLU A 59 -0.50 -4.57 -5.64
C GLU A 59 0.59 -3.49 -5.53
N GLY A 60 0.61 -2.79 -4.40
CA GLY A 60 1.58 -1.71 -4.16
C GLY A 60 1.86 -1.47 -2.68
N VAL A 61 2.97 -0.79 -2.41
CA VAL A 61 3.30 -0.28 -1.07
C VAL A 61 3.06 1.22 -1.06
N ILE A 62 2.31 1.69 -0.07
CA ILE A 62 1.96 3.09 0.12
C ILE A 62 2.55 3.55 1.44
N ASP A 63 3.37 4.58 1.38
CA ASP A 63 3.96 5.24 2.55
C ASP A 63 2.90 6.02 3.35
N PRO A 64 3.12 6.22 4.67
CA PRO A 64 2.22 7.02 5.49
C PRO A 64 2.08 8.45 4.97
N ASP A 65 0.90 9.04 5.16
CA ASP A 65 0.55 10.41 4.75
C ASP A 65 0.76 10.70 3.25
N ARG A 66 0.75 9.65 2.42
CA ARG A 66 0.79 9.74 0.96
C ARG A 66 -0.51 9.25 0.35
N ARG A 67 -0.92 9.95 -0.71
CA ARG A 67 -1.92 9.47 -1.67
C ARG A 67 -1.22 8.75 -2.81
N HIS A 68 -1.79 7.64 -3.27
CA HIS A 68 -1.27 6.90 -4.41
C HIS A 68 -2.34 6.81 -5.49
N GLY A 69 -2.03 7.34 -6.67
CA GLY A 69 -2.88 7.24 -7.84
C GLY A 69 -2.61 5.96 -8.61
N ILE A 70 -3.68 5.27 -9.00
CA ILE A 70 -3.63 4.10 -9.88
C ILE A 70 -4.62 4.29 -11.02
N GLY A 71 -4.42 3.55 -12.11
CA GLY A 71 -5.40 3.49 -13.17
C GLY A 71 -5.26 2.24 -14.02
N PHE A 72 -6.32 1.93 -14.74
CA PHE A 72 -6.36 0.89 -15.77
C PHE A 72 -7.51 1.15 -16.74
N ALA A 73 -7.50 0.45 -17.86
CA ALA A 73 -8.61 0.41 -18.80
C ALA A 73 -9.18 -1.01 -18.93
N SER A 74 -10.43 -1.13 -19.36
CA SER A 74 -11.05 -2.42 -19.67
C SER A 74 -12.08 -2.27 -20.79
N PRO A 75 -12.24 -3.25 -21.70
CA PRO A 75 -13.33 -3.20 -22.68
C PRO A 75 -14.71 -3.41 -22.04
N ALA A 76 -14.75 -4.00 -20.84
CA ALA A 76 -15.98 -4.28 -20.11
C ALA A 76 -16.75 -3.01 -19.73
N SER A 77 -18.07 -3.16 -19.57
CA SER A 77 -18.93 -2.07 -19.08
C SER A 77 -18.53 -1.65 -17.66
N PRO A 78 -18.67 -0.35 -17.32
CA PRO A 78 -18.39 0.12 -15.96
C PRO A 78 -19.35 -0.50 -14.95
N VAL A 79 -18.85 -0.72 -13.73
CA VAL A 79 -19.62 -1.18 -12.57
C VAL A 79 -19.29 -0.28 -11.37
N GLU A 80 -20.22 -0.14 -10.43
CA GLU A 80 -20.03 0.71 -9.25
C GLU A 80 -20.08 -0.13 -7.96
N PRO A 81 -19.01 -0.11 -7.13
CA PRO A 81 -17.70 0.49 -7.41
C PRO A 81 -16.91 -0.34 -8.43
N PRO A 82 -15.97 0.25 -9.18
CA PRO A 82 -15.17 -0.45 -10.19
C PRO A 82 -14.04 -1.30 -9.57
N LEU A 83 -13.71 -1.03 -8.30
CA LEU A 83 -12.56 -1.59 -7.58
C LEU A 83 -12.96 -2.04 -6.17
N ALA A 84 -12.22 -3.00 -5.63
CA ALA A 84 -12.29 -3.40 -4.23
C ALA A 84 -10.90 -3.44 -3.60
N VAL A 85 -10.79 -3.01 -2.35
CA VAL A 85 -9.68 -3.39 -1.48
C VAL A 85 -9.91 -4.83 -1.03
N THR A 86 -9.03 -5.76 -1.42
CA THR A 86 -9.14 -7.18 -1.07
C THR A 86 -8.17 -7.61 0.02
N ASP A 87 -7.00 -6.97 0.11
CA ASP A 87 -6.06 -7.16 1.21
C ASP A 87 -5.34 -5.86 1.54
N HIS A 88 -5.00 -5.70 2.82
CA HIS A 88 -4.01 -4.71 3.22
C HIS A 88 -3.31 -5.13 4.50
N ARG A 89 -2.01 -4.86 4.56
CA ARG A 89 -1.18 -5.20 5.70
C ARG A 89 -0.06 -4.21 5.89
N ARG A 90 0.30 -3.96 7.15
CA ARG A 90 1.51 -3.23 7.47
C ARG A 90 2.71 -3.94 6.84
N VAL A 91 3.56 -3.19 6.16
CA VAL A 91 4.86 -3.70 5.76
C VAL A 91 5.66 -3.88 7.04
N SER A 92 5.82 -5.14 7.47
CA SER A 92 6.83 -5.44 8.47
C SER A 92 8.16 -5.08 7.84
N SER A 93 8.90 -4.18 8.47
CA SER A 93 10.33 -4.13 8.19
C SER A 93 10.88 -5.45 8.72
N ASP A 94 10.97 -6.48 7.88
CA ASP A 94 11.64 -7.75 8.19
C ASP A 94 13.15 -7.59 8.44
N ARG A 95 13.60 -6.37 8.69
CA ARG A 95 14.71 -6.11 9.57
C ARG A 95 14.31 -6.45 11.00
N SER A 96 13.99 -7.73 11.26
CA SER A 96 14.12 -8.28 12.60
C SER A 96 15.52 -7.92 13.06
N PRO A 97 15.67 -7.12 14.13
CA PRO A 97 16.97 -6.69 14.56
C PRO A 97 17.77 -7.96 14.88
N ARG A 98 18.95 -8.09 14.27
CA ARG A 98 19.80 -9.26 14.51
C ARG A 98 19.98 -9.37 16.03
N PRO A 99 19.89 -10.57 16.64
CA PRO A 99 19.97 -10.72 18.10
C PRO A 99 21.18 -9.98 18.72
N ALA A 100 22.32 -9.96 18.03
CA ALA A 100 23.50 -9.21 18.43
C ALA A 100 23.31 -7.68 18.48
N ALA A 101 22.56 -7.10 17.54
CA ALA A 101 22.25 -5.67 17.54
C ALA A 101 21.29 -5.30 18.67
N VAL A 102 20.32 -6.16 18.98
CA VAL A 102 19.42 -5.99 20.15
C VAL A 102 20.22 -6.05 21.44
N LEU A 103 21.08 -7.05 21.58
CA LEU A 103 21.91 -7.22 22.79
C LEU A 103 22.88 -6.05 22.99
N ALA A 104 23.51 -5.56 21.92
CA ALA A 104 24.37 -4.38 21.97
C ALA A 104 23.59 -3.13 22.42
N SER A 105 22.34 -2.95 21.97
CA SER A 105 21.50 -1.84 22.41
C SER A 105 21.12 -1.95 23.89
N LEU A 106 20.77 -3.15 24.36
CA LEU A 106 20.38 -3.38 25.76
C LEU A 106 21.56 -3.26 26.72
N THR A 107 22.75 -3.71 26.31
CA THR A 107 23.96 -3.62 27.13
C THR A 107 24.62 -2.24 27.06
N GLY A 108 24.41 -1.49 25.97
CA GLY A 108 24.87 -0.11 25.82
C GLY A 108 23.96 0.92 26.51
N TRP A 109 22.72 0.56 26.82
CA TRP A 109 21.81 1.41 27.59
C TRP A 109 22.28 1.53 29.05
N LYS A 110 22.58 2.75 29.48
CA LYS A 110 22.78 3.10 30.89
C LYS A 110 21.62 3.99 31.33
N PRO A 111 20.86 3.65 32.39
CA PRO A 111 19.87 4.56 32.93
C PRO A 111 20.56 5.87 33.34
N THR A 112 19.87 6.99 33.18
CA THR A 112 20.34 8.26 33.73
C THR A 112 20.56 8.09 35.23
N SER A 113 21.74 8.48 35.72
CA SER A 113 22.19 8.27 37.11
C SER A 113 21.24 8.85 38.16
N THR A 114 20.29 9.68 37.75
CA THR A 114 19.19 10.21 38.56
C THR A 114 18.23 9.13 39.08
N VAL A 115 18.14 7.96 38.44
CA VAL A 115 17.31 6.83 38.92
C VAL A 115 18.10 5.88 39.84
N VAL A 116 19.44 5.92 39.82
CA VAL A 116 20.32 5.01 40.57
C VAL A 116 20.85 5.69 41.85
N GLY A 117 19.95 6.26 42.65
CA GLY A 117 20.23 6.74 44.01
C GLY A 117 18.90 7.02 44.72
N ARG A 118 18.59 6.48 45.91
CA ARG A 118 19.43 6.08 47.04
C ARG A 118 18.85 4.79 47.66
N GLU A 119 19.68 3.77 47.82
CA GLU A 119 19.53 2.83 48.94
C GLU A 119 20.76 3.03 49.84
N ARG A 120 20.48 3.40 51.09
CA ARG A 120 21.42 3.62 52.19
C ARG A 120 21.28 2.45 53.14
#